data_AF-A0A966MDU0-F1
#
_entry.id   AF-A0A966MDU0-F1
#
_cell.length_a   1.000
_cell.length_b   1.000
_cell.length_c   1.000
_cell.angle_alpha   90.00
_cell.angle_beta   90.00
_cell.angle_gamma   90.00
#
_symmetry.space_group_name_H-M   'P 1'
#
loop_
_entity.id
_entity.type
_entity.pdbx_description
1 polymer ?
#
loop_
_entity_poly.entity_id
_entity_poly.type
_entity_poly.pdbx_seq_one_letter_code
_entity_poly.pdbx_strand_id
1 'polypeptide(L)'
;MDRTNRRPIRQKLSSGGIQGLAKDVLNVARENLNPETSIRIESASDWLERYCLSNKFDASTAVNTLISRGVHADAIVDYCIPRIARIYGQEWANDSLSFATVSVGCAHLQLVLKHIIHQRGFNVLGG
;
A
#
# COMPACT_ATOMS: atom_id res chain seq x y z
N MET A 1 -9.92 2.47 -57.79
CA MET A 1 -8.70 2.54 -56.95
C MET A 1 -8.59 4.00 -56.55
N ASP A 2 -8.79 4.43 -55.30
CA ASP A 2 -8.07 4.06 -54.08
C ASP A 2 -8.92 4.30 -52.83
N ARG A 3 -8.97 3.31 -51.92
CA ARG A 3 -9.53 3.45 -50.56
C ARG A 3 -8.39 3.79 -49.61
N THR A 4 -8.18 5.05 -49.30
CA THR A 4 -7.15 5.45 -48.32
C THR A 4 -7.62 5.15 -46.90
N ASN A 5 -7.22 3.98 -46.41
CA ASN A 5 -7.31 3.52 -45.03
C ASN A 5 -6.37 4.36 -44.13
N ARG A 6 -6.88 5.38 -43.44
CA ARG A 6 -6.13 6.07 -42.38
C ARG A 6 -6.35 5.35 -41.06
N ARG A 7 -5.33 4.62 -40.61
CA ARG A 7 -5.27 4.07 -39.25
C ARG A 7 -5.20 5.21 -38.22
N PRO A 8 -5.95 5.17 -37.10
CA PRO A 8 -5.80 6.15 -36.04
C PRO A 8 -4.42 6.00 -35.40
N ILE A 9 -3.69 7.11 -35.32
CA ILE A 9 -2.40 7.21 -34.63
C ILE A 9 -2.67 6.92 -33.14
N ARG A 10 -2.14 5.83 -32.60
CA ARG A 10 -2.15 5.59 -31.15
C ARG A 10 -1.32 6.68 -30.49
N GLN A 11 -2.00 7.66 -29.90
CA GLN A 11 -1.39 8.70 -29.09
C GLN A 11 -0.73 8.02 -27.88
N LYS A 12 0.60 8.00 -27.85
CA LYS A 12 1.38 7.41 -26.76
C LYS A 12 1.19 8.32 -25.55
N LEU A 13 0.27 7.96 -24.65
CA LEU A 13 0.09 8.65 -23.37
C LEU A 13 1.44 8.61 -22.64
N SER A 14 2.06 9.77 -22.46
CA SER A 14 3.33 9.90 -21.76
C SER A 14 3.16 9.34 -20.35
N SER A 15 4.09 8.48 -19.92
CA SER A 15 4.05 7.78 -18.62
C SER A 15 3.83 8.74 -17.44
N GLY A 16 4.31 9.99 -17.53
CA GLY A 16 4.09 11.02 -16.52
C GLY A 16 2.63 11.49 -16.40
N GLY A 17 1.86 11.47 -17.49
CA GLY A 17 0.43 11.79 -17.45
C GLY A 17 -0.40 10.69 -16.79
N ILE A 18 0.00 9.42 -16.97
CA ILE A 18 -0.64 8.27 -16.33
C ILE A 18 -0.38 8.29 -14.81
N GLN A 19 0.83 8.63 -14.39
CA GLN A 19 1.18 8.77 -12.97
C GLN A 19 0.44 9.93 -12.30
N GLY A 20 0.28 11.07 -12.99
CA GLY A 20 -0.51 12.20 -12.52
C GLY A 20 -1.98 11.82 -12.33
N LEU A 21 -2.59 11.19 -13.33
CA LEU A 21 -3.98 10.73 -13.27
C LEU A 21 -4.21 9.67 -12.20
N ALA A 22 -3.29 8.70 -12.05
CA ALA A 22 -3.38 7.69 -10.99
C ALA A 22 -3.32 8.34 -9.59
N LYS A 23 -2.44 9.34 -9.42
CA LYS A 23 -2.31 10.08 -8.16
C LYS A 23 -3.56 10.91 -7.86
N ASP A 24 -4.15 11.55 -8.87
CA ASP A 24 -5.36 12.35 -8.74
C ASP A 24 -6.59 11.48 -8.43
N VAL A 25 -6.75 10.35 -9.13
CA VAL A 25 -7.82 9.38 -8.84
C VAL A 25 -7.67 8.80 -7.43
N LEU A 26 -6.45 8.48 -7.01
CA LEU A 26 -6.19 8.03 -5.63
C LEU A 26 -6.50 9.13 -4.60
N ASN A 27 -6.18 10.39 -4.88
CA ASN A 27 -6.51 11.51 -3.99
C ASN A 27 -8.02 11.76 -3.90
N VAL A 28 -8.73 11.73 -5.03
CA VAL A 28 -10.19 11.88 -5.06
C VAL A 28 -10.89 10.70 -4.37
N ALA A 29 -10.38 9.48 -4.54
CA ALA A 29 -10.88 8.32 -3.79
C ALA A 29 -10.64 8.47 -2.28
N ARG A 30 -9.51 9.06 -1.87
CA ARG A 30 -9.23 9.39 -0.46
C ARG A 30 -10.19 10.44 0.10
N GLU A 31 -10.53 11.46 -0.68
CA GLU A 31 -11.50 12.49 -0.29
C GLU A 31 -12.93 11.95 -0.18
N ASN A 32 -13.26 10.87 -0.91
CA ASN A 32 -14.57 10.22 -0.91
C ASN A 32 -14.68 9.01 0.04
N LEU A 33 -13.60 8.60 0.71
CA LEU A 33 -13.70 7.65 1.81
C LEU A 33 -14.50 8.33 2.93
N ASN A 34 -15.50 7.62 3.50
CA ASN A 34 -16.16 8.06 4.73
C ASN A 34 -15.06 8.52 5.72
N PRO A 35 -15.12 9.75 6.26
CA PRO A 35 -14.11 10.28 7.17
C PRO A 35 -13.76 9.32 8.31
N GLU A 36 -14.76 8.59 8.82
CA GLU A 36 -14.55 7.56 9.85
C GLU A 36 -13.68 6.39 9.35
N THR A 37 -13.86 5.96 8.10
CA THR A 37 -13.04 4.92 7.47
C THR A 37 -11.61 5.41 7.26
N SER A 38 -11.42 6.66 6.84
CA SER A 38 -10.08 7.25 6.68
C SER A 38 -9.33 7.32 8.02
N ILE A 39 -9.99 7.83 9.06
CA ILE A 39 -9.41 7.92 10.42
C ILE A 39 -9.03 6.53 10.94
N ARG A 40 -9.88 5.53 10.72
CA ARG A 40 -9.59 4.14 11.12
C ARG A 40 -8.38 3.57 10.40
N ILE A 41 -8.28 3.77 9.08
CA ILE A 41 -7.14 3.29 8.30
C ILE A 41 -5.85 3.99 8.73
N GLU A 42 -5.89 5.29 9.01
CA GLU A 42 -4.72 6.04 9.50
C GLU A 42 -4.27 5.56 10.87
N SER A 43 -5.18 5.48 11.84
CA SER A 43 -4.90 4.98 13.18
C SER A 43 -4.34 3.54 13.17
N ALA A 44 -4.89 2.69 12.31
CA ALA A 44 -4.39 1.33 12.11
C ALA A 44 -3.00 1.31 11.45
N SER A 45 -2.74 2.22 10.51
CA SER A 45 -1.42 2.39 9.88
C SER A 45 -0.37 2.86 10.88
N ASP A 46 -0.69 3.82 11.74
CA ASP A 46 0.22 4.33 12.78
C ASP A 46 0.55 3.25 13.82
N TRP A 47 -0.44 2.42 14.17
CA TRP A 47 -0.17 1.26 15.01
C TRP A 47 0.75 0.25 14.32
N LEU A 48 0.50 -0.05 13.04
CA LEU A 48 1.32 -1.00 12.29
C LEU A 48 2.77 -0.50 12.15
N GLU A 49 2.96 0.80 11.92
CA GLU A 49 4.27 1.46 11.84
C GLU A 49 5.11 1.18 13.10
N ARG A 50 4.53 1.40 14.28
CA ARG A 50 5.23 1.11 15.55
C ARG A 50 5.43 -0.38 15.77
N TYR A 51 4.45 -1.20 15.41
CA TYR A 51 4.51 -2.64 15.61
C TYR A 51 5.57 -3.29 14.71
N CYS A 52 5.77 -2.79 13.49
CA CYS A 52 6.82 -3.22 12.58
C CYS A 52 8.24 -2.93 13.10
N LEU A 53 8.42 -2.03 14.07
CA LEU A 53 9.72 -1.82 14.72
C LEU A 53 9.84 -2.51 16.09
N SER A 54 8.81 -3.27 16.48
CA SER A 54 8.80 -4.03 17.74
C SER A 54 9.63 -5.31 17.63
N ASN A 55 10.28 -5.68 18.74
CA ASN A 55 10.93 -6.99 18.88
C ASN A 55 9.95 -8.18 18.96
N LYS A 56 8.65 -7.91 19.13
CA LYS A 56 7.58 -8.93 19.15
C LYS A 56 6.79 -8.96 17.84
N PHE A 57 7.39 -8.48 16.75
CA PHE A 57 6.73 -8.46 15.46
C PHE A 57 6.39 -9.88 15.00
N ASP A 58 5.13 -10.08 14.62
CA ASP A 58 4.63 -11.27 13.93
C ASP A 58 3.65 -10.83 12.84
N ALA A 59 3.85 -11.35 11.62
CA ALA A 59 3.08 -10.92 10.46
C ALA A 59 1.60 -11.35 10.54
N SER A 60 1.33 -12.53 11.09
CA SER A 60 -0.04 -13.02 11.28
C SER A 60 -0.81 -12.14 12.27
N THR A 61 -0.19 -11.84 13.41
CA THR A 61 -0.73 -10.95 14.44
C THR A 61 -0.97 -9.54 13.90
N ALA A 62 -0.04 -9.02 13.10
CA ALA A 62 -0.17 -7.72 12.45
C ALA A 62 -1.42 -7.68 11.56
N VAL A 63 -1.56 -8.65 10.65
CA VAL A 63 -2.68 -8.71 9.69
C VAL A 63 -4.00 -8.92 10.42
N ASN A 64 -4.07 -9.86 11.35
CA ASN A 64 -5.30 -10.15 12.11
C ASN A 64 -5.77 -8.95 12.93
N THR A 65 -4.83 -8.18 13.49
CA THR A 65 -5.17 -6.96 14.25
C THR A 65 -5.70 -5.84 13.35
N LEU A 66 -5.16 -5.69 12.14
CA LEU A 66 -5.67 -4.69 11.18
C LEU A 66 -7.08 -5.07 10.70
N ILE A 67 -7.30 -6.35 10.40
CA ILE A 67 -8.61 -6.87 10.00
C ILE A 67 -9.63 -6.75 11.14
N SER A 68 -9.25 -7.03 12.39
CA SER A 68 -10.16 -6.88 13.54
C SER A 68 -10.53 -5.42 13.83
N ARG A 69 -9.66 -4.46 13.45
CA ARG A 69 -9.98 -3.02 13.41
C ARG A 69 -10.81 -2.62 12.18
N GLY A 70 -11.17 -3.59 11.35
CA GLY A 70 -11.98 -3.48 10.15
C GLY A 70 -11.27 -2.80 8.97
N VAL A 71 -9.94 -2.89 8.91
CA VAL A 71 -9.16 -2.49 7.72
C VAL A 71 -9.14 -3.67 6.76
N HIS A 72 -9.65 -3.46 5.54
CA HIS A 72 -9.65 -4.51 4.52
C HIS A 72 -8.22 -4.80 4.03
N ALA A 73 -7.95 -6.05 3.66
CA ALA A 73 -6.63 -6.47 3.20
C ALA A 73 -6.11 -5.64 2.01
N ASP A 74 -7.00 -5.23 1.10
CA ASP A 74 -6.62 -4.33 -0.02
C ASP A 74 -6.15 -2.96 0.49
N ALA A 75 -6.82 -2.37 1.47
CA ALA A 75 -6.38 -1.11 2.06
C ALA A 75 -5.02 -1.26 2.77
N ILE A 76 -4.72 -2.43 3.36
CA ILE A 76 -3.40 -2.69 3.95
C ILE A 76 -2.31 -2.65 2.87
N VAL A 77 -2.55 -3.31 1.74
CA VAL A 77 -1.60 -3.42 0.62
C VAL A 77 -1.45 -2.10 -0.14
N ASP A 78 -2.57 -1.47 -0.48
CA ASP A 78 -2.61 -0.30 -1.36
C ASP A 78 -2.30 1.01 -0.62
N TYR A 79 -2.52 1.06 0.70
CA TYR A 79 -2.36 2.27 1.49
C TYR A 79 -1.41 2.11 2.67
N CYS A 80 -1.69 1.22 3.62
CA CYS A 80 -0.94 1.16 4.88
C CYS A 80 0.55 0.88 4.64
N ILE A 81 0.88 -0.16 3.88
CA ILE A 81 2.27 -0.54 3.59
C ILE A 81 3.02 0.60 2.86
N PRO A 82 2.51 1.16 1.74
CA PRO A 82 3.16 2.29 1.07
C PRO A 82 3.30 3.54 1.94
N ARG A 83 2.34 3.84 2.83
CA ARG A 83 2.41 4.97 3.75
C ARG A 83 3.56 4.79 4.74
N ILE A 84 3.65 3.63 5.37
CA ILE A 84 4.68 3.34 6.38
C ILE A 84 6.08 3.31 5.74
N ALA A 85 6.20 2.71 4.55
CA ALA A 85 7.47 2.71 3.82
C ALA A 85 7.96 4.14 3.52
N ARG A 86 7.06 5.07 3.18
CA ARG A 86 7.41 6.50 3.00
C ARG A 86 7.84 7.15 4.31
N ILE A 87 7.16 6.84 5.42
CA ILE A 87 7.54 7.34 6.76
C ILE A 87 8.96 6.89 7.08
N TYR A 88 9.27 5.59 6.98
CA TYR A 88 10.64 5.11 7.25
C TYR A 88 11.68 5.74 6.33
N GLY A 89 11.37 5.90 5.03
CA GLY A 89 12.27 6.56 4.09
C GLY A 89 12.54 8.02 4.48
N GLN A 90 11.51 8.76 4.92
CA GLN A 90 11.65 10.13 5.38
C GLN A 90 12.42 10.22 6.69
N GLU A 91 12.14 9.36 7.66
CA GLU A 91 12.83 9.34 8.95
C GLU A 91 14.31 8.94 8.80
N TRP A 92 14.64 8.08 7.84
CA TRP A 92 16.03 7.83 7.49
C TRP A 92 16.71 9.04 6.85
N ALA A 93 16.04 9.70 5.89
CA ALA A 93 16.57 10.91 5.25
C ALA A 93 16.76 12.08 6.23
N ASN A 94 15.98 12.11 7.31
CA ASN A 94 16.08 13.09 8.39
C ASN A 94 17.09 12.69 9.49
N ASP A 95 17.82 11.58 9.32
CA ASP A 95 18.71 10.99 10.34
C ASP A 95 18.02 10.60 11.67
N SER A 96 16.68 10.51 11.69
CA SER A 96 15.89 10.06 12.85
C SER A 96 15.95 8.54 13.04
N LEU A 97 15.98 7.77 11.94
CA LEU A 97 16.08 6.32 11.97
C LEU A 97 17.37 5.84 11.29
N SER A 98 18.05 4.89 11.94
CA SER A 98 19.24 4.26 11.36
C SER A 98 18.90 3.37 10.16
N PHE A 99 19.89 3.13 9.30
CA PHE A 99 19.78 2.17 8.20
C PHE A 99 19.29 0.80 8.66
N ALA A 100 19.78 0.31 9.81
CA ALA A 100 19.38 -0.98 10.36
C ALA A 100 17.89 -0.99 10.74
N THR A 101 17.42 0.06 11.42
CA THR A 101 16.02 0.18 11.86
C THR A 101 15.08 0.22 10.66
N VAL A 102 15.39 1.03 9.65
CA VAL A 102 14.57 1.11 8.42
C VAL A 102 14.58 -0.18 7.65
N SER A 103 15.73 -0.86 7.54
CA SER A 103 15.84 -2.14 6.85
C SER A 103 14.98 -3.22 7.52
N VAL A 104 15.00 -3.30 8.85
CA VAL A 104 14.15 -4.22 9.62
C VAL A 104 12.68 -3.89 9.43
N GLY A 105 12.28 -2.62 9.55
CA GLY A 105 10.91 -2.18 9.32
C GLY A 105 10.40 -2.57 7.92
N CYS A 106 11.20 -2.33 6.89
CA CYS A 106 10.88 -2.73 5.51
C CYS A 106 10.77 -4.25 5.34
N ALA A 107 11.64 -5.04 5.97
CA ALA A 107 11.55 -6.50 5.94
C ALA A 107 10.25 -6.99 6.61
N HIS A 108 9.85 -6.39 7.72
CA HIS A 108 8.58 -6.69 8.39
C HIS A 108 7.37 -6.32 7.53
N LEU A 109 7.37 -5.16 6.86
CA LEU A 109 6.33 -4.80 5.89
C LEU A 109 6.23 -5.82 4.74
N GLN A 110 7.36 -6.32 4.23
CA GLN A 110 7.37 -7.39 3.24
C GLN A 110 6.76 -8.69 3.76
N LEU A 111 6.99 -9.04 5.03
CA LEU A 111 6.36 -10.21 5.64
C LEU A 111 4.84 -10.06 5.78
N VAL A 112 4.35 -8.86 6.14
CA VAL A 112 2.90 -8.55 6.13
C VAL A 112 2.31 -8.78 4.73
N LEU A 113 2.94 -8.22 3.69
CA LEU A 113 2.49 -8.39 2.31
C LEU A 113 2.45 -9.86 1.89
N LYS A 114 3.52 -10.61 2.16
CA LYS A 114 3.59 -12.05 1.87
C LYS A 114 2.50 -12.82 2.58
N HIS A 115 2.23 -12.50 3.84
CA HIS A 115 1.18 -13.16 4.61
C HIS A 115 -0.20 -12.95 3.97
N ILE A 116 -0.52 -11.72 3.56
CA ILE A 116 -1.79 -11.39 2.88
C ILE A 116 -1.90 -12.15 1.54
N ILE A 117 -0.85 -12.16 0.73
CA ILE A 117 -0.85 -12.89 -0.55
C ILE A 117 -1.06 -14.38 -0.33
N HIS A 118 -0.43 -14.95 0.69
CA HIS A 118 -0.55 -16.37 1.01
C HIS A 118 -1.96 -16.75 1.45
N GLN A 119 -2.59 -15.95 2.32
CA GLN A 119 -3.99 -16.14 2.73
C GLN A 119 -4.95 -16.08 1.54
N ARG A 120 -4.73 -15.15 0.59
CA ARG A 120 -5.52 -15.07 -0.65
C ARG A 120 -5.34 -16.29 -1.54
N GLY A 121 -4.10 -16.77 -1.70
CA GLY A 121 -3.79 -17.95 -2.49
C GLY A 121 -4.45 -19.22 -1.96
N PHE A 122 -4.56 -19.38 -0.64
CA PHE A 122 -5.29 -20.49 -0.03
C PHE A 122 -6.81 -20.41 -0.26
N ASN A 123 -7.42 -19.23 -0.18
CA ASN A 123 -8.85 -19.07 -0.40
C ASN A 123 -9.29 -19.37 -1.85
N VAL A 124 -8.39 -19.24 -2.83
CA VAL A 124 -8.68 -19.58 -4.24
C VAL A 124 -8.65 -21.09 -4.52
N LEU A 125 -7.95 -21.87 -3.69
CA LEU A 125 -7.79 -23.33 -3.87
C LEU A 125 -8.73 -24.17 -2.98
N GLY A 126 -9.44 -23.53 -2.06
CA GLY A 126 -10.35 -24.18 -1.10
C GLY A 126 -11.84 -23.98 -1.38
N GLY A 127 -12.21 -23.47 -2.56
CA GLY A 127 -13.59 -23.26 -3.01
C GLY A 127 -14.00 -24.18 -4.14
#